data_AF-A0A833EBR5-F1
#
_entry.id   AF-A0A833EBR5-F1
#
_cell.length_a   1.000
_cell.length_b   1.000
_cell.length_c   1.000
_cell.angle_alpha   90.00
_cell.angle_beta   90.00
_cell.angle_gamma   90.00
#
_symmetry.space_group_name_H-M   'P 1'
#
loop_
_entity.id
_entity.type
_entity.pdbx_description
1 polymer ?
#
loop_
_entity_poly.entity_id
_entity_poly.type
_entity_poly.pdbx_seq_one_letter_code
_entity_poly.pdbx_strand_id
1 'polypeptide(L)'
;MFFSPRRLGRFDVLLPMSLFSEVPSLREKTLKVGYLARVLATFRVSHVVFYADDPDSPDLRNVSFLREVLEYLCTAPYLRRRLYPIKPMLRYVGLLPPLNIPTHPESGVVDEEHYREGLVVAGGDASVIEAGLGRPLRVGRRYAGGRRVILKVRRRGGRVYFRV
;
A
#
# COMPACT_ATOMS: atom_id res chain seq x y z
N MET A 1 -4.92 -0.52 -23.69
CA MET A 1 -4.67 -0.16 -22.28
C MET A 1 -4.65 1.36 -22.16
N PHE A 2 -5.60 1.99 -21.46
CA PHE A 2 -5.55 3.43 -21.23
C PHE A 2 -4.44 3.75 -20.22
N PHE A 3 -3.33 4.32 -20.68
CA PHE A 3 -2.32 4.88 -19.78
C PHE A 3 -2.81 6.26 -19.33
N SER A 4 -3.25 6.36 -18.07
CA SER A 4 -3.49 7.67 -17.47
C SER A 4 -2.18 8.46 -17.46
N PRO A 5 -2.14 9.68 -18.04
CA PRO A 5 -0.94 10.50 -18.05
C PRO A 5 -0.40 10.71 -16.64
N ARG A 6 0.93 10.74 -16.50
CA ARG A 6 1.56 11.11 -15.22
C ARG A 6 1.01 12.48 -14.79
N ARG A 7 0.52 12.56 -13.55
CA ARG A 7 0.05 13.83 -12.99
C ARG A 7 1.27 14.76 -12.87
N LEU A 8 1.15 15.99 -13.36
CA LEU A 8 2.25 16.97 -13.34
C LEU A 8 2.52 17.51 -11.93
N GLY A 9 1.52 17.46 -11.04
CA GLY A 9 1.63 17.92 -9.65
C GLY A 9 1.21 16.85 -8.64
N ARG A 10 1.65 17.04 -7.39
CA ARG A 10 1.24 16.24 -6.24
C ARG A 10 -0.23 16.54 -5.91
N PHE A 11 -1.01 15.52 -5.55
CA PHE A 11 -2.39 15.72 -5.10
C PHE A 11 -2.54 15.20 -3.68
N ASP A 12 -2.65 16.11 -2.72
CA ASP A 12 -2.79 15.77 -1.30
C ASP A 12 -4.23 16.01 -0.86
N VAL A 13 -4.72 15.16 0.04
CA VAL A 13 -6.06 15.28 0.64
C VAL A 13 -5.90 15.45 2.14
N LEU A 14 -6.54 16.49 2.69
CA LEU A 14 -6.57 16.77 4.12
C LEU A 14 -7.85 16.19 4.71
N LEU A 15 -7.73 15.39 5.76
CA LEU A 15 -8.85 14.77 6.46
C LEU A 15 -8.82 15.13 7.96
N PRO A 16 -9.96 15.38 8.61
CA PRO A 16 -10.00 15.65 10.05
C PRO A 16 -9.58 14.40 10.84
N MET A 17 -8.94 14.60 11.99
CA MET A 17 -8.56 13.51 12.89
C MET A 17 -9.79 12.81 13.47
N SER A 18 -10.91 13.51 13.61
CA SER A 18 -12.19 12.94 14.06
C SER A 18 -12.92 12.10 13.00
N LEU A 19 -12.39 11.92 11.79
CA LEU A 19 -13.09 11.20 10.72
C LEU A 19 -13.55 9.80 11.15
N PHE A 20 -14.87 9.55 11.06
CA PHE A 20 -15.53 8.31 11.49
C PHE A 20 -15.43 8.03 13.01
N SER A 21 -15.13 9.02 13.85
CA SER A 21 -15.09 8.88 15.31
C SER A 21 -16.46 8.49 15.87
N GLU A 22 -17.54 8.93 15.23
CA GLU A 22 -18.92 8.66 15.60
C GLU A 22 -19.36 7.20 15.39
N VAL A 23 -18.58 6.42 14.65
CA VAL A 23 -18.93 5.02 14.30
C VAL A 23 -18.48 4.06 15.41
N PRO A 24 -19.40 3.45 16.18
CA PRO A 24 -19.04 2.63 17.33
C PRO A 24 -18.52 1.24 16.91
N SER A 25 -19.02 0.71 15.79
CA SER A 25 -18.66 -0.61 15.31
C SER A 25 -17.34 -0.59 14.55
N LEU A 26 -16.32 -1.30 15.06
CA LEU A 26 -15.04 -1.47 14.38
C LEU A 26 -15.22 -2.05 12.96
N ARG A 27 -16.19 -2.93 12.77
CA ARG A 27 -16.51 -3.53 11.47
C ARG A 27 -16.99 -2.49 10.47
N GLU A 28 -17.98 -1.68 10.87
CA GLU A 28 -18.53 -0.62 10.02
C GLU A 28 -17.48 0.46 9.72
N LYS A 29 -16.73 0.86 10.75
CA LYS A 29 -15.66 1.84 10.62
C LYS A 29 -14.58 1.38 9.64
N THR A 30 -14.18 0.12 9.72
CA THR A 30 -13.24 -0.50 8.77
C THR A 30 -13.75 -0.43 7.32
N LEU A 31 -15.03 -0.77 7.09
CA LEU A 31 -15.64 -0.68 5.75
C LEU A 31 -15.66 0.76 5.21
N LYS A 32 -16.03 1.75 6.03
CA LYS A 32 -16.01 3.17 5.62
C LYS A 32 -14.62 3.62 5.20
N VAL A 33 -13.58 3.24 5.95
CA VAL A 33 -12.18 3.51 5.57
C VAL A 33 -11.82 2.81 4.25
N GLY A 34 -12.30 1.59 4.02
CA GLY A 34 -12.11 0.89 2.76
C GLY A 34 -12.70 1.62 1.55
N TYR A 35 -13.91 2.15 1.68
CA TYR A 35 -14.54 2.95 0.63
C TYR A 35 -13.80 4.27 0.40
N LEU A 36 -13.39 4.95 1.47
CA LEU A 36 -12.54 6.13 1.37
C LEU A 36 -11.24 5.83 0.61
N ALA A 37 -10.55 4.75 0.97
CA ALA A 37 -9.31 4.33 0.32
C ALA A 37 -9.49 4.12 -1.19
N ARG A 38 -10.62 3.54 -1.61
CA ARG A 38 -10.95 3.38 -3.03
C ARG A 38 -11.13 4.71 -3.74
N VAL A 39 -11.83 5.67 -3.13
CA VAL A 39 -11.98 7.02 -3.68
C VAL A 39 -10.60 7.67 -3.84
N LEU A 40 -9.78 7.67 -2.79
CA LEU A 40 -8.42 8.22 -2.81
C LEU A 40 -7.55 7.58 -3.92
N ALA A 41 -7.58 6.25 -4.04
CA ALA A 41 -6.85 5.52 -5.07
C ALA A 41 -7.34 5.86 -6.49
N THR A 42 -8.66 5.97 -6.69
CA THR A 42 -9.30 6.29 -7.97
C THR A 42 -8.83 7.65 -8.48
N PHE A 43 -8.75 8.64 -7.59
CA PHE A 43 -8.27 9.98 -7.94
C PHE A 43 -6.74 10.11 -7.93
N ARG A 44 -6.01 9.02 -7.69
CA ARG A 44 -4.54 9.00 -7.62
C ARG A 44 -3.99 10.01 -6.62
N VAL A 45 -4.60 10.05 -5.43
CA VAL A 45 -4.13 10.85 -4.30
C VAL A 45 -2.72 10.39 -3.91
N SER A 46 -1.81 11.34 -3.74
CA SER A 46 -0.41 11.10 -3.40
C SER A 46 -0.20 10.97 -1.89
N HIS A 47 -0.82 11.86 -1.11
CA HIS A 47 -0.75 11.83 0.35
C HIS A 47 -2.11 12.12 0.98
N VAL A 48 -2.33 11.47 2.11
CA VAL A 48 -3.40 11.80 3.04
C VAL A 48 -2.76 12.45 4.25
N VAL A 49 -3.23 13.65 4.62
CA VAL A 49 -2.74 14.39 5.78
C VAL A 49 -3.90 14.50 6.77
N PHE A 50 -3.68 14.04 8.01
CA PHE A 50 -4.66 14.17 9.07
C PHE A 50 -4.40 15.47 9.85
N TYR A 51 -5.39 16.37 9.92
CA TYR A 51 -5.29 17.62 10.68
C TYR A 51 -6.19 17.58 11.92
N ALA A 52 -5.71 18.17 13.02
CA ALA A 52 -6.49 18.26 14.26
C ALA A 52 -7.61 19.27 14.08
N ASP A 53 -8.84 18.78 13.99
CA ASP A 53 -10.06 19.59 13.93
C ASP A 53 -10.55 20.03 15.33
N ASP A 54 -10.09 19.34 16.37
CA ASP A 54 -10.08 19.80 17.76
C ASP A 54 -8.61 19.83 18.25
N PRO A 55 -7.96 21.01 18.25
CA PRO A 55 -6.57 21.14 18.66
C PRO A 55 -6.32 20.83 20.14
N ASP A 56 -7.32 21.01 21.00
CA ASP A 56 -7.20 20.81 22.45
C ASP A 56 -7.34 19.33 22.83
N SER A 57 -8.02 18.54 22.00
CA SER A 57 -8.22 17.10 22.20
C SER A 57 -8.08 16.29 20.90
N PRO A 58 -6.85 16.16 20.34
CA PRO A 58 -6.64 15.42 19.11
C PRO A 58 -6.88 13.91 19.29
N ASP A 59 -7.73 13.31 18.45
CA ASP A 59 -8.02 11.87 18.47
C ASP A 59 -6.91 11.03 17.80
N LEU A 60 -5.74 10.96 18.46
CA LEU A 60 -4.58 10.23 17.97
C LEU A 60 -4.84 8.72 17.81
N ARG A 61 -5.75 8.16 18.62
CA ARG A 61 -6.14 6.75 18.54
C ARG A 61 -6.89 6.48 17.25
N ASN A 62 -7.84 7.33 16.89
CA ASN A 62 -8.56 7.22 15.62
C ASN A 62 -7.61 7.37 14.44
N VAL A 63 -6.72 8.36 14.48
CA VAL A 63 -5.70 8.54 13.43
C VAL A 63 -4.81 7.31 13.28
N SER A 64 -4.40 6.68 14.38
CA SER A 64 -3.62 5.44 14.33
C SER A 64 -4.38 4.32 13.63
N PHE A 65 -5.67 4.18 13.91
CA PHE A 65 -6.53 3.21 13.24
C PHE A 65 -6.69 3.51 11.73
N LEU A 66 -7.05 4.76 11.39
CA LEU A 66 -7.21 5.19 10.00
C LEU A 66 -5.94 4.96 9.19
N ARG A 67 -4.78 5.37 9.74
CA ARG A 67 -3.47 5.18 9.12
C ARG A 67 -3.17 3.71 8.89
N GLU A 68 -3.31 2.87 9.91
CA GLU A 68 -2.98 1.45 9.81
C GLU A 68 -3.85 0.74 8.74
N VAL A 69 -5.15 1.04 8.67
CA VAL A 69 -6.05 0.45 7.66
C VAL A 69 -5.71 0.95 6.25
N LEU A 70 -5.43 2.25 6.08
CA LEU A 70 -5.02 2.82 4.79
C LEU A 70 -3.68 2.24 4.32
N GLU A 71 -2.68 2.16 5.20
CA GLU A 71 -1.39 1.57 4.89
C GLU A 71 -1.52 0.08 4.53
N TYR A 72 -2.33 -0.67 5.27
CA TYR A 72 -2.64 -2.07 4.97
C TYR A 72 -3.20 -2.24 3.56
N LEU A 73 -4.13 -1.37 3.15
CA LEU A 73 -4.72 -1.41 1.81
C LEU A 73 -3.73 -1.04 0.72
N CYS A 74 -2.87 -0.05 0.97
CA CYS A 74 -1.80 0.39 0.07
C CYS A 74 -0.63 -0.60 -0.02
N THR A 75 -0.56 -1.62 0.84
CA THR A 75 0.43 -2.69 0.76
C THR A 75 -0.05 -3.82 -0.15
N ALA A 76 0.82 -4.24 -1.08
CA ALA A 76 0.55 -5.31 -2.02
C ALA A 76 0.14 -6.62 -1.28
N PRO A 77 -0.89 -7.34 -1.75
CA PRO A 77 -1.46 -8.48 -1.01
C PRO A 77 -0.43 -9.54 -0.58
N TYR A 78 0.55 -9.83 -1.44
CA TYR A 78 1.60 -10.82 -1.16
C TYR A 78 2.62 -10.37 -0.09
N LEU A 79 2.68 -9.08 0.27
CA LEU A 79 3.54 -8.57 1.33
C LEU A 79 2.83 -8.46 2.68
N ARG A 80 1.49 -8.43 2.70
CA ARG A 80 0.71 -8.13 3.91
C ARG A 80 1.01 -9.09 5.06
N ARG A 81 1.12 -10.40 4.78
CA ARG A 81 1.43 -11.41 5.80
C ARG A 81 2.79 -11.20 6.48
N ARG A 82 3.74 -10.55 5.81
CA ARG A 82 5.07 -10.24 6.38
C ARG A 82 5.10 -8.92 7.13
N LEU A 83 4.36 -7.93 6.66
CA LEU A 83 4.39 -6.56 7.19
C LEU A 83 3.39 -6.32 8.32
N TYR A 84 2.25 -7.01 8.30
CA TYR A 84 1.16 -6.80 9.25
C TYR A 84 0.96 -8.05 10.11
N PRO A 85 1.43 -8.03 11.37
CA PRO A 85 1.08 -9.08 12.32
C PRO A 85 -0.43 -9.04 12.63
N ILE A 86 -0.93 -10.10 13.27
CA ILE A 86 -2.34 -10.16 13.70
C ILE A 86 -2.55 -9.08 14.77
N LYS A 87 -3.27 -8.01 14.40
CA LYS A 87 -3.65 -6.91 15.29
C LYS A 87 -5.17 -6.90 15.49
N PRO A 88 -5.70 -6.72 16.72
CA PRO A 88 -7.13 -6.64 16.96
C PRO A 88 -7.85 -5.58 16.11
N MET A 89 -7.20 -4.42 15.90
CA MET A 89 -7.75 -3.33 15.10
C MET A 89 -7.90 -3.68 13.61
N LEU A 90 -7.15 -4.67 13.12
CA LEU A 90 -7.19 -5.13 11.73
C LEU A 90 -8.05 -6.39 11.56
N ARG A 91 -8.82 -6.81 12.57
CA ARG A 91 -9.65 -8.03 12.52
C ARG A 91 -10.58 -8.09 11.30
N TYR A 92 -11.11 -6.94 10.88
CA TYR A 92 -12.10 -6.85 9.79
C TYR A 92 -11.50 -6.44 8.44
N VAL A 93 -10.17 -6.39 8.28
CA VAL A 93 -9.54 -5.98 7.02
C VAL A 93 -9.83 -6.92 5.85
N GLY A 94 -10.22 -8.16 6.12
CA GLY A 94 -10.69 -9.10 5.09
C GLY A 94 -12.00 -8.68 4.41
N LEU A 95 -12.75 -7.75 4.99
CA LEU A 95 -13.96 -7.18 4.40
C LEU A 95 -13.68 -5.98 3.49
N LEU A 96 -12.44 -5.47 3.49
CA LEU A 96 -12.11 -4.26 2.75
C LEU A 96 -12.20 -4.51 1.24
N PRO A 97 -12.75 -3.56 0.48
CA PRO A 97 -12.83 -3.71 -0.96
C PRO A 97 -11.43 -3.55 -1.58
N PRO A 98 -11.12 -4.24 -2.69
CA PRO A 98 -9.80 -4.18 -3.30
C PRO A 98 -9.52 -2.79 -3.88
N LEU A 99 -8.26 -2.34 -3.86
CA LEU A 99 -7.86 -1.06 -4.48
C LEU A 99 -7.59 -1.17 -5.99
N ASN A 100 -7.14 -2.33 -6.47
CA ASN A 100 -6.77 -2.57 -7.87
C ASN A 100 -5.83 -1.51 -8.47
N ILE A 101 -4.76 -1.16 -7.72
CA ILE A 101 -3.75 -0.17 -8.14
C ILE A 101 -2.55 -0.85 -8.84
N PRO A 102 -1.78 -0.12 -9.69
CA PRO A 102 -0.74 -0.71 -10.54
C PRO A 102 0.35 -1.52 -9.82
N THR A 103 0.62 -1.24 -8.55
CA THR A 103 1.64 -1.94 -7.74
C THR A 103 1.15 -3.27 -7.16
N HIS A 104 -0.16 -3.55 -7.29
CA HIS A 104 -0.86 -4.74 -6.78
C HIS A 104 -1.36 -5.61 -7.94
N PRO A 105 -0.48 -6.05 -8.88
CA PRO A 105 -0.94 -6.94 -9.93
C PRO A 105 -1.54 -8.19 -9.30
N GLU A 106 -2.66 -8.66 -9.88
CA GLU A 106 -3.25 -9.92 -9.48
C GLU A 106 -2.21 -11.04 -9.58
N SER A 107 -2.32 -12.01 -8.69
CA SER A 107 -1.41 -13.14 -8.57
C SER A 107 -1.46 -13.96 -9.87
N GLY A 108 -0.59 -13.62 -10.81
CA GLY A 108 -0.57 -14.23 -12.13
C GLY A 108 0.64 -13.78 -12.94
N VAL A 109 0.97 -14.59 -13.94
CA VAL A 109 1.98 -14.28 -14.94
C VAL A 109 1.43 -13.17 -15.82
N VAL A 110 1.80 -11.93 -15.53
CA VAL A 110 1.62 -10.85 -16.50
C VAL A 110 2.80 -10.99 -17.47
N ASP A 111 2.51 -11.48 -18.68
CA ASP A 111 3.51 -11.52 -19.77
C ASP A 111 3.94 -10.11 -20.22
N GLU A 112 3.14 -9.11 -19.85
CA GLU A 112 3.42 -7.71 -20.08
C GLU A 112 4.25 -7.05 -18.97
N GLU A 113 4.79 -5.89 -19.31
CA GLU A 113 5.49 -5.02 -18.39
C GLU A 113 4.53 -4.43 -17.35
N HIS A 114 4.86 -4.57 -16.06
CA HIS A 114 3.99 -4.11 -14.97
C HIS A 114 4.81 -3.63 -13.76
N TYR A 115 4.13 -2.99 -12.82
CA TYR A 115 4.75 -2.52 -11.57
C TYR A 115 4.41 -3.45 -10.41
N ARG A 116 5.33 -3.58 -9.45
CA ARG A 116 5.15 -4.36 -8.22
C ARG A 116 5.71 -3.60 -7.03
N GLU A 117 5.12 -3.77 -5.87
CA GLU A 117 5.76 -3.39 -4.61
C GLU A 117 6.77 -4.47 -4.20
N GLY A 118 7.95 -4.05 -3.79
CA GLY A 118 9.00 -4.91 -3.27
C GLY A 118 9.32 -4.57 -1.82
N LEU A 119 9.57 -5.58 -1.00
CA LEU A 119 10.08 -5.43 0.37
C LEU A 119 11.55 -5.87 0.42
N VAL A 120 12.45 -4.98 0.85
CA VAL A 120 13.86 -5.32 1.08
C VAL A 120 13.96 -6.19 2.33
N VAL A 121 14.19 -7.49 2.16
CA VAL A 121 14.26 -8.46 3.27
C VAL A 121 15.66 -8.62 3.83
N ALA A 122 16.70 -8.31 3.04
CA ALA A 122 18.08 -8.25 3.48
C ALA A 122 18.80 -7.12 2.74
N GLY A 123 19.55 -6.30 3.48
CA GLY A 123 20.41 -5.24 2.93
C GLY A 123 21.90 -5.62 2.99
N GLY A 124 22.73 -4.89 2.26
CA GLY A 124 24.18 -5.13 2.18
C GLY A 124 24.75 -4.64 0.85
N ASP A 125 25.90 -5.19 0.43
CA ASP A 125 26.50 -4.92 -0.88
C ASP A 125 25.58 -5.32 -2.05
N ALA A 126 24.73 -6.32 -1.81
CA ALA A 126 23.56 -6.63 -2.62
C ALA A 126 22.31 -6.71 -1.73
N SER A 127 21.20 -6.18 -2.22
CA SER A 127 19.91 -6.26 -1.52
C SER A 127 19.07 -7.41 -2.05
N VAL A 128 18.30 -8.03 -1.16
CA VAL A 128 17.33 -9.07 -1.49
C VAL A 128 15.92 -8.52 -1.34
N ILE A 129 15.09 -8.65 -2.36
CA ILE A 129 13.76 -8.05 -2.45
C ILE A 129 12.69 -9.14 -2.65
N GLU A 130 11.71 -9.20 -1.75
CA GLU A 130 10.48 -9.98 -1.91
C GLU A 130 9.46 -9.17 -2.74
N ALA A 131 8.93 -9.75 -3.80
CA ALA A 131 8.03 -9.07 -4.76
C ALA A 131 6.88 -9.96 -5.27
N GLY A 132 6.61 -11.09 -4.59
CA GLY A 132 5.53 -12.00 -4.98
C GLY A 132 5.74 -12.69 -6.32
N LEU A 133 7.01 -12.96 -6.68
CA LEU A 133 7.43 -13.60 -7.95
C LEU A 133 7.88 -15.06 -7.74
N GLY A 134 7.52 -15.67 -6.61
CA GLY A 134 7.91 -17.04 -6.24
C GLY A 134 9.33 -17.19 -5.69
N ARG A 135 10.26 -16.32 -6.11
CA ARG A 135 11.61 -16.22 -5.53
C ARG A 135 12.02 -14.77 -5.29
N PRO A 136 12.78 -14.47 -4.22
CA PRO A 136 13.31 -13.14 -3.99
C PRO A 136 14.28 -12.71 -5.10
N LEU A 137 14.32 -11.41 -5.37
CA LEU A 137 15.19 -10.80 -6.36
C LEU A 137 16.46 -10.26 -5.70
N ARG A 138 17.64 -10.55 -6.29
CA ARG A 138 18.91 -9.95 -5.85
C ARG A 138 19.23 -8.72 -6.70
N VAL A 139 19.60 -7.63 -6.05
CA VAL A 139 19.95 -6.36 -6.71
C VAL A 139 21.32 -5.92 -6.21
N GLY A 140 22.23 -5.60 -7.13
CA GLY A 140 23.57 -5.05 -6.80
C GLY A 140 23.55 -3.60 -6.32
N ARG A 141 22.40 -3.12 -5.79
CA ARG A 141 22.26 -1.82 -5.14
C ARG A 141 21.97 -2.04 -3.67
N ARG A 142 22.51 -1.16 -2.83
CA ARG A 142 22.30 -1.17 -1.40
C ARG A 142 21.01 -0.43 -1.04
N TYR A 143 20.08 -1.15 -0.42
CA TYR A 143 18.88 -0.61 0.19
C TYR A 143 18.85 -0.97 1.68
N ALA A 144 18.24 -0.11 2.49
CA ALA A 144 17.99 -0.42 3.90
C ALA A 144 16.99 -1.56 4.03
N GLY A 145 17.23 -2.49 4.96
CA GLY A 145 16.28 -3.56 5.29
C GLY A 145 14.94 -2.99 5.76
N GLY A 146 13.84 -3.67 5.43
CA GLY A 146 12.48 -3.22 5.73
C GLY A 146 11.93 -2.12 4.81
N ARG A 147 12.77 -1.55 3.93
CA ARG A 147 12.32 -0.53 2.97
C ARG A 147 11.40 -1.15 1.91
N ARG A 148 10.31 -0.44 1.60
CA ARG A 148 9.45 -0.75 0.45
C ARG A 148 9.94 0.02 -0.78
N VAL A 149 9.97 -0.66 -1.92
CA VAL A 149 10.41 -0.12 -3.21
C VAL A 149 9.41 -0.47 -4.30
N ILE A 150 9.40 0.28 -5.41
CA ILE A 150 8.58 -0.06 -6.57
C ILE A 150 9.50 -0.68 -7.63
N LEU A 151 9.09 -1.84 -8.12
CA LEU A 151 9.78 -2.59 -9.17
C LEU A 151 8.99 -2.46 -10.46
N LYS A 152 9.70 -2.19 -11.55
CA LYS A 152 9.21 -2.37 -12.91
C LYS A 152 9.65 -3.74 -13.41
N VAL A 153 8.71 -4.65 -13.67
CA VAL A 153 8.98 -6.06 -13.98
C VAL A 153 8.50 -6.37 -15.41
N ARG A 154 9.31 -7.12 -16.17
CA ARG A 154 8.97 -7.63 -17.50
C ARG A 154 9.38 -9.10 -17.62
N ARG A 155 8.49 -9.95 -18.11
CA ARG A 155 8.82 -11.35 -18.42
C ARG A 155 9.11 -11.49 -19.92
N ARG A 156 10.17 -12.20 -20.30
CA ARG A 156 10.46 -12.52 -21.71
C ARG A 156 11.12 -13.90 -21.79
N GLY A 157 10.48 -14.85 -22.47
CA GLY A 157 11.01 -16.21 -22.68
C GLY A 157 11.34 -16.92 -21.37
N GLY A 158 10.43 -16.88 -20.38
CA GLY A 158 10.63 -17.50 -19.06
C GLY A 158 11.57 -16.75 -18.11
N ARG A 159 12.38 -15.81 -18.60
CA ARG A 159 13.26 -14.96 -17.77
C ARG A 159 12.51 -13.73 -17.25
N VAL A 160 12.83 -13.35 -16.02
CA VAL A 160 12.29 -12.17 -15.34
C VAL A 160 13.34 -11.06 -15.39
N TYR A 161 12.99 -9.94 -15.98
CA TYR A 161 13.77 -8.71 -15.99
C TYR A 161 13.09 -7.71 -15.07
N PHE A 162 13.87 -6.95 -14.31
CA PHE A 162 13.30 -5.96 -13.40
C PHE A 162 14.22 -4.74 -13.25
N ARG A 163 13.62 -3.62 -12.87
CA ARG A 163 14.30 -2.39 -12.49
C ARG A 163 13.66 -1.84 -11.21
N VAL A 164 14.50 -1.43 -10.26
CA VAL A 164 14.10 -0.76 -9.01
C VAL A 164 14.22 0.74 -9.20
#